data_AF-A0A8H4RA98-F1
#
_entry.id   AF-A0A8H4RA98-F1
#
_cell.length_a   1.000
_cell.length_b   1.000
_cell.length_c   1.000
_cell.angle_alpha   90.00
_cell.angle_beta   90.00
_cell.angle_gamma   90.00
#
_symmetry.space_group_name_H-M   'P 1'
#
loop_
_entity.id
_entity.type
_entity.pdbx_description
1 polymer ?
#
loop_
_entity_poly.entity_id
_entity_poly.type
_entity_poly.pdbx_seq_one_letter_code
_entity_poly.pdbx_strand_id
1 'polypeptide(L)'
;MRDIYSLADRVVVWLGLPSNNSSLALSTLEYLGKQVEASLDRFWPAPDAIELDFWTSECHLPYSPETWKALHDLIRRPWFTRVWTLQEIQLANWRSVIQCGKEEVPWYFFRRAIQAVYDKTAGVPKYMTDALPLVVHSCDELSNYGLFGLLIIASRRQCTQPIDKIYGILGLVPETISNNIIPDYELSRVERYKAAFLGYTSSSQRLDLLDQCTSEPQGQDWPSWLPDWSIQDAGLDFDYVGFCSSGDSAAHWKCEDQNILNVTSAEGLTVVQVSRWKLDPEGDFSELVSEIGSQNLLDETLLDKSSLAGRRIIHTEDGHIELAPGEIREGDSICMILGNTLPKVVRKKGADSTFRSIGSCYIYGLMNGEALLGPLPEPWIARQAREGGFCRPAFFNTDTKEVAGLEEDPRLGQVPMPDEWERIKNDDPFCVQKWKHRSTGEIIKSDPRLLPQALMERGAKLQTIALA
;
A
#
# COMPACT_ATOMS: atom_id res chain seq x y z
N MET A 1 -1.08 -8.96 -22.74
CA MET A 1 0.00 -8.00 -22.40
C MET A 1 1.12 -8.66 -21.61
N ARG A 2 0.83 -9.37 -20.51
CA ARG A 2 1.83 -10.10 -19.71
C ARG A 2 2.80 -10.92 -20.58
N ASP A 3 2.26 -11.85 -21.35
CA ASP A 3 3.07 -12.78 -22.18
C ASP A 3 3.91 -12.07 -23.23
N ILE A 4 3.46 -10.91 -23.73
CA ILE A 4 4.19 -10.18 -24.78
C ILE A 4 5.53 -9.69 -24.23
N TYR A 5 5.55 -9.09 -23.04
CA TYR A 5 6.76 -8.54 -22.46
C TYR A 5 7.62 -9.61 -21.76
N SER A 6 7.00 -10.59 -21.10
CA SER A 6 7.74 -11.67 -20.45
C SER A 6 8.42 -12.63 -21.42
N LEU A 7 7.86 -12.82 -22.63
CA LEU A 7 8.43 -13.66 -23.68
C LEU A 7 9.25 -12.88 -24.72
N ALA A 8 9.30 -11.55 -24.64
CA ALA A 8 10.10 -10.75 -25.56
C ALA A 8 11.60 -11.05 -25.36
N ASP A 9 12.36 -11.18 -26.45
CA ASP A 9 13.82 -11.33 -26.38
C ASP A 9 14.49 -10.05 -25.83
N ARG A 10 13.91 -8.89 -26.12
CA ARG A 10 14.37 -7.59 -25.64
C ARG A 10 13.22 -6.58 -25.66
N VAL A 11 13.09 -5.78 -24.60
CA VAL A 11 12.20 -4.63 -24.56
C VAL A 11 13.02 -3.35 -24.76
N VAL A 12 12.52 -2.46 -25.62
CA VAL A 12 13.14 -1.16 -25.88
C VAL A 12 12.21 -0.07 -25.37
N VAL A 13 12.59 0.59 -24.28
CA VAL A 13 11.91 1.78 -23.77
C VAL A 13 12.28 2.97 -24.65
N TRP A 14 11.45 3.24 -25.65
CA TRP A 14 11.67 4.33 -26.59
C TRP A 14 11.16 5.67 -26.03
N LEU A 15 12.09 6.58 -25.73
CA LEU A 15 11.80 7.91 -25.19
C LEU A 15 11.53 8.97 -26.28
N GLY A 16 11.67 8.64 -27.56
CA GLY A 16 11.51 9.56 -28.68
C GLY A 16 12.83 10.08 -29.27
N LEU A 17 12.72 11.12 -30.10
CA LEU A 17 13.86 11.76 -30.77
C LEU A 17 14.82 12.43 -29.76
N PRO A 18 16.11 12.62 -30.13
CA PRO A 18 17.07 13.28 -29.26
C PRO A 18 16.67 14.74 -29.01
N SER A 19 16.91 15.21 -27.79
CA SER A 19 16.90 16.64 -27.45
C SER A 19 18.34 17.13 -27.27
N ASN A 20 18.55 18.44 -27.22
CA ASN A 20 19.90 19.02 -27.12
C ASN A 20 20.73 18.49 -25.93
N ASN A 21 20.07 17.96 -24.90
CA ASN A 21 20.67 17.48 -23.66
C ASN A 21 20.42 15.99 -23.37
N SER A 22 19.71 15.24 -24.23
CA SER A 22 19.37 13.84 -23.93
C SER A 22 20.61 12.94 -23.84
N SER A 23 21.63 13.22 -24.64
CA SER A 23 22.88 12.47 -24.66
C SER A 23 23.68 12.61 -23.37
N LEU A 24 23.74 13.85 -22.86
CA LEU A 24 24.35 14.14 -21.56
C LEU A 24 23.60 13.40 -20.44
N ALA A 25 22.27 13.40 -20.47
CA ALA A 25 21.47 12.71 -19.46
C ALA A 25 21.70 11.19 -19.47
N LEU A 26 21.64 10.55 -20.66
CA LEU A 26 21.83 9.11 -20.79
C LEU A 26 23.24 8.67 -20.37
N SER A 27 24.28 9.35 -20.86
CA SER A 27 25.66 9.02 -20.47
C SER A 27 25.93 9.24 -18.98
N THR A 28 25.34 10.29 -18.36
CA THR A 28 25.43 10.52 -16.91
C THR A 28 24.78 9.39 -16.11
N LEU A 29 23.55 8.98 -16.49
CA LEU A 29 22.85 7.89 -15.81
C LEU A 29 23.54 6.55 -16.01
N GLU A 30 24.08 6.28 -17.20
CA GLU A 30 24.86 5.07 -17.44
C GLU A 30 26.12 5.05 -16.57
N TYR A 31 26.84 6.17 -16.49
CA TYR A 31 28.04 6.27 -15.65
C TYR A 31 27.70 6.04 -14.17
N LEU A 32 26.68 6.73 -13.64
CA LEU A 32 26.24 6.58 -12.25
C LEU A 32 25.78 5.14 -11.96
N GLY A 33 25.00 4.55 -12.87
CA GLY A 33 24.50 3.19 -12.73
C GLY A 33 25.60 2.13 -12.72
N LYS A 34 26.75 2.41 -13.33
CA LYS A 34 27.96 1.57 -13.25
C LYS A 34 28.71 1.71 -11.92
N GLN A 35 28.49 2.76 -11.14
CA GLN A 35 29.14 2.96 -9.84
C GLN A 35 28.40 2.28 -8.69
N VAL A 36 27.10 1.99 -8.86
CA VAL A 36 26.21 1.58 -7.77
C VAL A 36 25.57 0.23 -8.06
N GLU A 37 25.49 -0.61 -7.03
CA GLU A 37 24.69 -1.83 -6.98
C GLU A 37 23.49 -1.62 -6.04
N ALA A 38 22.38 -2.32 -6.31
CA ALA A 38 21.18 -2.22 -5.50
C ALA A 38 20.46 -3.56 -5.39
N SER A 39 19.94 -3.88 -4.20
CA SER A 39 19.03 -5.02 -3.97
C SER A 39 18.05 -4.72 -2.83
N LEU A 40 16.76 -4.93 -3.11
CA LEU A 40 15.59 -4.77 -2.23
C LEU A 40 15.49 -3.40 -1.53
N ASP A 41 16.43 -3.02 -0.67
CA ASP A 41 16.52 -1.72 0.02
C ASP A 41 17.98 -1.37 0.42
N ARG A 42 18.97 -2.02 -0.20
CA ARG A 42 20.39 -1.83 0.13
C ARG A 42 21.17 -1.42 -1.11
N PHE A 43 22.05 -0.45 -0.91
CA PHE A 43 23.00 0.03 -1.89
C PHE A 43 24.42 -0.26 -1.44
N TRP A 44 25.31 -0.48 -2.39
CA TRP A 44 26.75 -0.64 -2.16
C TRP A 44 27.50 -0.29 -3.45
N PRO A 45 28.82 -0.05 -3.40
CA PRO A 45 29.56 0.29 -4.61
C PRO A 45 29.64 -0.94 -5.53
N ALA A 46 29.55 -0.71 -6.84
CA ALA A 46 29.76 -1.77 -7.82
C ALA A 46 31.19 -2.34 -7.72
N PRO A 47 31.40 -3.62 -8.09
CA PRO A 47 32.73 -4.24 -8.00
C PRO A 47 33.84 -3.45 -8.72
N ASP A 48 33.48 -2.81 -9.85
CA ASP A 48 34.38 -2.00 -10.67
C ASP A 48 34.13 -0.48 -10.50
N ALA A 49 33.50 -0.07 -9.40
CA ALA A 49 33.20 1.34 -9.14
C ALA A 49 34.50 2.15 -8.94
N ILE A 50 34.57 3.27 -9.66
CA ILE A 50 35.59 4.31 -9.46
C ILE A 50 35.15 5.23 -8.32
N GLU A 51 33.85 5.57 -8.29
CA GLU A 51 33.26 6.50 -7.34
C GLU A 51 32.64 5.75 -6.16
N LEU A 52 33.48 5.34 -5.21
CA LEU A 52 33.09 4.42 -4.12
C LEU A 52 32.02 4.97 -3.16
N ASP A 53 31.77 6.27 -3.16
CA ASP A 53 30.81 6.92 -2.26
C ASP A 53 29.48 7.25 -2.95
N PHE A 54 29.37 7.08 -4.28
CA PHE A 54 28.17 7.51 -5.02
C PHE A 54 26.90 6.77 -4.60
N TRP A 55 27.01 5.61 -3.97
CA TRP A 55 25.88 4.83 -3.46
C TRP A 55 25.32 5.35 -2.12
N THR A 56 26.06 6.16 -1.35
CA THR A 56 25.60 6.59 -0.02
C THR A 56 24.60 7.73 -0.11
N SER A 57 23.62 7.78 0.79
CA SER A 57 22.57 8.79 0.78
C SER A 57 23.10 10.21 1.07
N GLU A 58 24.22 10.36 1.80
CA GLU A 58 24.81 11.67 2.12
C GLU A 58 25.77 12.20 1.04
N CYS A 59 26.22 11.35 0.11
CA CYS A 59 27.16 11.74 -0.93
C CYS A 59 26.52 12.73 -1.91
N HIS A 60 27.14 13.92 -2.03
CA HIS A 60 26.74 14.95 -2.98
C HIS A 60 27.28 14.61 -4.37
N LEU A 61 26.37 14.32 -5.30
CA LEU A 61 26.75 14.04 -6.69
C LEU A 61 27.32 15.32 -7.33
N PRO A 62 28.52 15.27 -7.95
CA PRO A 62 29.22 16.45 -8.46
C PRO A 62 28.68 16.91 -9.83
N TYR A 63 27.35 17.02 -9.96
CA TYR A 63 26.69 17.36 -11.21
C TYR A 63 26.40 18.86 -11.32
N SER A 64 26.70 19.42 -12.49
CA SER A 64 26.42 20.82 -12.79
C SER A 64 24.91 21.08 -12.92
N PRO A 65 24.45 22.34 -12.81
CA PRO A 65 23.05 22.69 -13.08
C PRO A 65 22.54 22.22 -14.46
N GLU A 66 23.40 22.24 -15.48
CA GLU A 66 23.08 21.76 -16.84
C GLU A 66 22.86 20.25 -16.86
N THR A 67 23.66 19.51 -16.09
CA THR A 67 23.55 18.06 -15.96
C THR A 67 22.24 17.70 -15.25
N TRP A 68 21.93 18.34 -14.13
CA TRP A 68 20.65 18.14 -13.43
C TRP A 68 19.44 18.50 -14.31
N LYS A 69 19.54 19.58 -15.08
CA LYS A 69 18.51 19.97 -16.04
C LYS A 69 18.33 18.91 -17.14
N ALA A 70 19.42 18.34 -17.64
CA ALA A 70 19.38 17.25 -18.61
C ALA A 70 18.68 16.00 -18.06
N LEU A 71 19.02 15.59 -16.84
CA LEU A 71 18.37 14.46 -16.15
C LEU A 71 16.87 14.70 -16.00
N HIS A 72 16.48 15.86 -15.46
CA HIS A 72 15.08 16.24 -15.27
C HIS A 72 14.29 16.26 -16.60
N ASP A 73 14.86 16.81 -17.67
CA ASP A 73 14.19 16.86 -18.98
C ASP A 73 14.01 15.46 -19.59
N LEU A 74 14.94 14.53 -19.34
CA LEU A 74 14.84 13.14 -19.78
C LEU A 74 13.74 12.38 -19.02
N ILE A 75 13.73 12.46 -17.68
CA ILE A 75 12.81 11.67 -16.85
C ILE A 75 11.35 12.17 -16.90
N ARG A 76 11.13 13.37 -17.42
CA ARG A 76 9.78 13.92 -17.64
C ARG A 76 9.18 13.57 -19.00
N ARG A 77 9.86 12.75 -19.80
CA ARG A 77 9.33 12.32 -21.10
C ARG A 77 8.06 11.48 -20.92
N PRO A 78 7.10 11.55 -21.88
CA PRO A 78 5.76 10.97 -21.71
C PRO A 78 5.69 9.47 -21.41
N TRP A 79 6.75 8.70 -21.70
CA TRP A 79 6.77 7.28 -21.38
C TRP A 79 6.65 7.01 -19.87
N PHE A 80 7.35 7.80 -19.04
CA PHE A 80 7.34 7.61 -17.58
C PHE A 80 5.99 7.91 -16.93
N THR A 81 5.14 8.70 -17.60
CA THR A 81 3.86 9.09 -17.02
C THR A 81 2.77 8.04 -17.25
N ARG A 82 2.88 7.18 -18.25
CA ARG A 82 1.81 6.25 -18.64
C ARG A 82 1.67 5.08 -17.66
N VAL A 83 0.45 4.57 -17.45
CA VAL A 83 0.21 3.41 -16.57
C VAL A 83 0.73 2.10 -17.18
N TRP A 84 0.49 1.90 -18.48
CA TRP A 84 0.83 0.67 -19.19
C TRP A 84 2.33 0.37 -19.18
N THR A 85 3.17 1.40 -19.08
CA THR A 85 4.64 1.28 -19.11
C THR A 85 5.20 0.54 -17.90
N LEU A 86 4.43 0.43 -16.81
CA LEU A 86 4.74 -0.45 -15.70
C LEU A 86 4.83 -1.91 -16.15
N GLN A 87 3.80 -2.42 -16.85
CA GLN A 87 3.85 -3.79 -17.39
C GLN A 87 4.96 -3.96 -18.44
N GLU A 88 5.21 -2.94 -19.26
CA GLU A 88 6.21 -3.01 -20.32
C GLU A 88 7.60 -3.32 -19.75
N ILE A 89 7.98 -2.64 -18.66
CA ILE A 89 9.34 -2.71 -18.14
C ILE A 89 9.51 -3.71 -16.99
N GLN A 90 8.49 -3.91 -16.16
CA GLN A 90 8.57 -4.81 -15.01
C GLN A 90 8.55 -6.28 -15.43
N LEU A 91 7.95 -6.59 -16.59
CA LEU A 91 7.96 -7.93 -17.17
C LEU A 91 9.11 -8.13 -18.16
N ALA A 92 9.93 -7.11 -18.39
CA ALA A 92 11.02 -7.15 -19.34
C ALA A 92 12.21 -7.94 -18.79
N ASN A 93 12.99 -8.56 -19.68
CA ASN A 93 14.20 -9.28 -19.29
C ASN A 93 15.44 -8.34 -19.19
N TRP A 94 16.56 -8.90 -18.73
CA TRP A 94 17.81 -8.17 -18.49
C TRP A 94 18.46 -7.52 -19.72
N ARG A 95 18.10 -7.93 -20.94
CA ARG A 95 18.60 -7.34 -22.20
C ARG A 95 17.92 -6.01 -22.56
N SER A 96 16.92 -5.61 -21.78
CA SER A 96 16.12 -4.43 -22.06
C SER A 96 16.92 -3.14 -21.93
N VAL A 97 16.58 -2.17 -22.75
CA VAL A 97 17.30 -0.90 -22.85
C VAL A 97 16.33 0.26 -22.78
N ILE A 98 16.83 1.41 -22.32
CA ILE A 98 16.20 2.70 -22.54
C ILE A 98 16.89 3.40 -23.71
N GLN A 99 16.11 3.95 -24.63
CA GLN A 99 16.61 4.51 -25.87
C GLN A 99 16.04 5.92 -26.11
N CYS A 100 16.92 6.86 -26.44
CA CYS A 100 16.54 8.19 -26.91
C CYS A 100 17.34 8.54 -28.16
N GLY A 101 16.67 8.69 -29.30
CA GLY A 101 17.37 8.84 -30.57
C GLY A 101 18.19 7.61 -30.95
N LYS A 102 19.50 7.76 -31.09
CA LYS A 102 20.42 6.65 -31.41
C LYS A 102 21.16 6.10 -30.19
N GLU A 103 20.99 6.74 -29.04
CA GLU A 103 21.68 6.37 -27.82
C GLU A 103 20.82 5.42 -27.01
N GLU A 104 21.45 4.34 -26.54
CA GLU A 104 20.85 3.28 -25.76
C GLU A 104 21.64 3.08 -24.48
N VAL A 105 20.94 2.92 -23.36
CA VAL A 105 21.52 2.56 -22.07
C VAL A 105 20.82 1.29 -21.59
N PRO A 106 21.56 0.25 -21.14
CA PRO A 106 20.95 -0.90 -20.49
C PRO A 106 20.02 -0.45 -19.36
N TRP A 107 18.78 -0.95 -19.36
CA TRP A 107 17.75 -0.57 -18.38
C TRP A 107 18.27 -0.73 -16.95
N TYR A 108 19.08 -1.77 -16.73
CA TYR A 108 19.69 -2.07 -15.45
C TYR A 108 20.56 -0.94 -14.87
N PHE A 109 21.35 -0.26 -15.70
CA PHE A 109 22.14 0.88 -15.24
C PHE A 109 21.25 2.11 -15.00
N PHE A 110 20.27 2.32 -15.88
CA PHE A 110 19.30 3.40 -15.71
C PHE A 110 18.54 3.29 -14.37
N ARG A 111 17.99 2.11 -14.04
CA ARG A 111 17.23 1.90 -12.78
C ARG A 111 18.07 2.19 -11.54
N ARG A 112 19.30 1.67 -11.49
CA ARG A 112 20.22 1.87 -10.36
C ARG A 112 20.56 3.34 -10.17
N ALA A 113 20.82 4.04 -11.27
CA ALA A 113 21.12 5.46 -11.22
C ALA A 113 19.93 6.28 -10.69
N ILE A 114 18.71 6.01 -11.16
CA ILE A 114 17.50 6.67 -10.65
C ILE A 114 17.29 6.37 -9.17
N GLN A 115 17.41 5.11 -8.75
CA GLN A 115 17.28 4.71 -7.35
C GLN A 115 18.33 5.40 -6.47
N ALA A 116 19.60 5.44 -6.91
CA ALA A 116 20.68 6.12 -6.18
C ALA A 116 20.47 7.64 -6.08
N VAL A 117 19.89 8.29 -7.10
CA VAL A 117 19.54 9.72 -7.03
C VAL A 117 18.35 9.95 -6.11
N TYR A 118 17.36 9.05 -6.11
CA TYR A 118 16.18 9.14 -5.25
C TYR A 118 16.52 8.99 -3.77
N ASP A 119 17.51 8.15 -3.44
CA ASP A 119 17.98 7.90 -2.07
C ASP A 119 18.79 9.08 -1.46
N LYS A 120 19.17 10.08 -2.27
CA LYS A 120 19.99 11.20 -1.76
C LYS A 120 19.22 12.11 -0.81
N THR A 121 19.83 12.38 0.34
CA THR A 121 19.27 13.29 1.36
C THR A 121 19.62 14.76 1.13
N ALA A 122 20.63 15.04 0.30
CA ALA A 122 21.09 16.39 -0.01
C ALA A 122 21.69 16.49 -1.42
N GLY A 123 21.83 17.72 -1.93
CA GLY A 123 22.49 18.00 -3.21
C GLY A 123 21.65 17.74 -4.47
N VAL A 124 20.46 17.16 -4.34
CA VAL A 124 19.49 17.00 -5.45
C VAL A 124 18.60 18.24 -5.55
N PRO A 125 18.49 18.91 -6.71
CA PRO A 125 17.63 20.08 -6.85
C PRO A 125 16.15 19.78 -6.62
N LYS A 126 15.39 20.71 -6.03
CA LYS A 126 13.96 20.52 -5.71
C LYS A 126 13.10 20.09 -6.90
N TYR A 127 13.30 20.70 -8.07
CA TYR A 127 12.55 20.30 -9.27
C TYR A 127 12.79 18.84 -9.68
N MET A 128 13.92 18.25 -9.27
CA MET A 128 14.26 16.86 -9.50
C MET A 128 13.61 15.97 -8.44
N THR A 129 13.67 16.34 -7.16
CA THR A 129 12.98 15.61 -6.07
C THR A 129 11.47 15.56 -6.29
N ASP A 130 10.87 16.60 -6.87
CA ASP A 130 9.44 16.63 -7.21
C ASP A 130 9.08 15.67 -8.38
N ALA A 131 10.03 15.34 -9.25
CA ALA A 131 9.81 14.54 -10.46
C ALA A 131 10.19 13.05 -10.30
N LEU A 132 11.14 12.74 -9.43
CA LEU A 132 11.66 11.38 -9.22
C LEU A 132 10.62 10.35 -8.74
N PRO A 133 9.68 10.66 -7.82
CA PRO A 133 8.75 9.66 -7.29
C PRO A 133 7.97 8.90 -8.38
N LEU A 134 7.58 9.58 -9.46
CA LEU A 134 6.88 8.93 -10.57
C LEU A 134 7.76 7.90 -11.31
N VAL A 135 9.06 8.18 -11.40
CA VAL A 135 10.03 7.45 -12.22
C VAL A 135 10.62 6.29 -11.45
N VAL A 136 10.94 6.49 -10.17
CA VAL A 136 11.55 5.48 -9.30
C VAL A 136 10.69 4.23 -9.19
N HIS A 137 9.35 4.35 -9.14
CA HIS A 137 8.45 3.20 -9.16
C HIS A 137 8.54 2.35 -10.44
N SER A 138 9.06 2.88 -11.54
CA SER A 138 9.35 2.07 -12.74
C SER A 138 10.64 1.27 -12.59
N CYS A 139 11.55 1.74 -11.72
CA CYS A 139 12.89 1.23 -11.47
C CYS A 139 12.93 0.23 -10.30
N ASP A 140 11.94 0.30 -9.41
CA ASP A 140 11.73 -0.62 -8.30
C ASP A 140 11.24 -2.00 -8.77
N GLU A 141 11.35 -2.99 -7.88
CA GLU A 141 10.85 -4.34 -8.13
C GLU A 141 9.38 -4.43 -7.71
N LEU A 142 8.47 -4.18 -8.67
CA LEU A 142 7.04 -4.11 -8.39
C LEU A 142 6.39 -5.46 -8.08
N SER A 143 7.09 -6.57 -8.31
CA SER A 143 6.67 -7.91 -7.87
C SER A 143 6.67 -8.08 -6.34
N ASN A 144 7.11 -7.07 -5.60
CA ASN A 144 6.97 -6.97 -4.15
C ASN A 144 5.72 -6.16 -3.73
N TYR A 145 4.83 -5.77 -4.66
CA TYR A 145 3.62 -5.02 -4.30
C TYR A 145 2.34 -5.79 -4.63
N GLY A 146 1.42 -5.80 -3.67
CA GLY A 146 0.07 -6.33 -3.89
C GLY A 146 -0.76 -5.38 -4.74
N LEU A 147 -1.96 -5.81 -5.12
CA LEU A 147 -2.86 -4.97 -5.91
C LEU A 147 -3.12 -3.62 -5.23
N PHE A 148 -3.28 -3.58 -3.90
CA PHE A 148 -3.43 -2.35 -3.12
C PHE A 148 -2.32 -1.33 -3.42
N GLY A 149 -1.05 -1.70 -3.24
CA GLY A 149 0.09 -0.81 -3.46
C GLY A 149 0.29 -0.45 -4.93
N LEU A 150 0.07 -1.40 -5.84
CA LEU A 150 0.15 -1.14 -7.28
C LEU A 150 -0.93 -0.14 -7.74
N LEU A 151 -2.13 -0.15 -7.14
CA LEU A 151 -3.17 0.84 -7.44
C LEU A 151 -2.77 2.25 -6.99
N ILE A 152 -2.06 2.39 -5.87
CA ILE A 152 -1.50 3.68 -5.43
C ILE A 152 -0.50 4.18 -6.48
N ILE A 153 0.45 3.32 -6.91
CA ILE A 153 1.44 3.66 -7.94
C ILE A 153 0.74 4.01 -9.27
N ALA A 154 -0.27 3.25 -9.67
CA ALA A 154 -1.03 3.48 -10.90
C ALA A 154 -1.86 4.77 -10.84
N SER A 155 -2.38 5.16 -9.66
CA SER A 155 -3.18 6.37 -9.46
C SER A 155 -2.44 7.64 -9.88
N ARG A 156 -1.10 7.66 -9.73
CA ARG A 156 -0.22 8.79 -10.11
C ARG A 156 0.09 8.87 -11.61
N ARG A 157 -0.33 7.87 -12.41
CA ARG A 157 0.01 7.73 -13.84
C ARG A 157 -1.10 8.18 -14.79
N GLN A 158 -0.79 8.44 -16.04
CA GLN A 158 -1.75 8.83 -17.06
C GLN A 158 -2.30 7.61 -17.80
N CYS A 159 -3.59 7.66 -18.12
CA CYS A 159 -4.27 6.71 -18.97
C CYS A 159 -5.43 7.40 -19.70
N THR A 160 -5.85 6.83 -20.84
CA THR A 160 -6.97 7.37 -21.61
C THR A 160 -8.30 7.02 -20.96
N GLN A 161 -8.47 5.76 -20.56
CA GLN A 161 -9.64 5.30 -19.82
C GLN A 161 -9.27 5.13 -18.35
N PRO A 162 -10.02 5.69 -17.39
CA PRO A 162 -9.69 5.56 -15.97
C PRO A 162 -9.58 4.11 -15.47
N ILE A 163 -10.30 3.16 -16.08
CA ILE A 163 -10.20 1.73 -15.73
C ILE A 163 -8.82 1.12 -16.01
N ASP A 164 -8.03 1.72 -16.91
CA ASP A 164 -6.68 1.25 -17.19
C ASP A 164 -5.74 1.45 -15.99
N LYS A 165 -6.16 2.18 -14.95
CA LYS A 165 -5.49 2.19 -13.64
C LYS A 165 -5.41 0.80 -13.01
N ILE A 166 -6.40 -0.05 -13.30
CA ILE A 166 -6.46 -1.45 -12.86
C ILE A 166 -5.91 -2.34 -13.98
N TYR A 167 -6.48 -2.26 -15.19
CA TYR A 167 -6.11 -3.18 -16.27
C TYR A 167 -4.65 -3.02 -16.73
N GLY A 168 -4.12 -1.80 -16.63
CA GLY A 168 -2.73 -1.46 -16.93
C GLY A 168 -1.72 -2.06 -15.96
N ILE A 169 -2.14 -2.65 -14.83
CA ILE A 169 -1.26 -3.31 -13.85
C ILE A 169 -1.62 -4.78 -13.59
N LEU A 170 -2.69 -5.33 -14.17
CA LEU A 170 -3.09 -6.73 -13.97
C LEU A 170 -2.00 -7.75 -14.36
N GLY A 171 -1.12 -7.39 -15.31
CA GLY A 171 0.03 -8.20 -15.69
C GLY A 171 1.09 -8.35 -14.58
N LEU A 172 1.02 -7.55 -13.50
CA LEU A 172 1.99 -7.53 -12.41
C LEU A 172 1.54 -8.31 -11.16
N VAL A 173 0.25 -8.64 -11.02
CA VAL A 173 -0.29 -9.37 -9.85
C VAL A 173 -0.35 -10.88 -10.10
N PRO A 174 -0.35 -11.75 -9.07
CA PRO A 174 -0.49 -13.20 -9.26
C PRO A 174 -1.70 -13.60 -10.11
N GLU A 175 -1.60 -14.70 -10.84
CA GLU A 175 -2.69 -15.22 -11.69
C GLU A 175 -3.98 -15.52 -10.91
N THR A 176 -3.85 -15.91 -9.64
CA THR A 176 -4.96 -16.08 -8.71
C THR A 176 -5.82 -14.83 -8.56
N ILE A 177 -5.23 -13.65 -8.72
CA ILE A 177 -5.92 -12.35 -8.68
C ILE A 177 -6.31 -11.93 -10.10
N SER A 178 -5.37 -11.93 -11.05
CA SER A 178 -5.63 -11.41 -12.40
C SER A 178 -6.72 -12.19 -13.14
N ASN A 179 -6.87 -13.50 -12.89
CA ASN A 179 -7.90 -14.32 -13.54
C ASN A 179 -9.32 -14.01 -13.04
N ASN A 180 -9.45 -13.38 -11.86
CA ASN A 180 -10.73 -13.00 -11.27
C ASN A 180 -11.12 -11.54 -11.55
N ILE A 181 -10.26 -10.77 -12.21
CA ILE A 181 -10.54 -9.39 -12.65
C ILE A 181 -10.54 -9.38 -14.18
N ILE A 182 -11.71 -9.56 -14.78
CA ILE A 182 -11.85 -9.69 -16.24
C ILE A 182 -12.03 -8.30 -16.85
N PRO A 183 -11.16 -7.88 -17.79
CA PRO A 183 -11.35 -6.64 -18.51
C PRO A 183 -12.62 -6.65 -19.38
N ASP A 184 -13.54 -5.75 -19.08
CA ASP A 184 -14.76 -5.55 -19.87
C ASP A 184 -14.95 -4.04 -20.07
N TYR A 185 -14.76 -3.56 -21.29
CA TYR A 185 -14.85 -2.14 -21.61
C TYR A 185 -16.29 -1.68 -21.94
N GLU A 186 -17.26 -2.59 -22.00
CA GLU A 186 -18.67 -2.28 -22.30
C GLU A 186 -19.44 -1.84 -21.04
N LEU A 187 -19.02 -2.29 -19.86
CA LEU A 187 -19.61 -1.91 -18.57
C LEU A 187 -19.41 -0.43 -18.23
N SER A 188 -20.27 0.14 -17.40
CA SER A 188 -20.07 1.48 -16.85
C SER A 188 -18.83 1.53 -15.94
N ARG A 189 -18.30 2.74 -15.67
CA ARG A 189 -17.13 2.91 -14.78
C ARG A 189 -17.37 2.29 -13.40
N VAL A 190 -18.55 2.52 -12.81
CA VAL A 190 -18.94 1.98 -11.50
C VAL A 190 -18.95 0.45 -11.52
N GLU A 191 -19.59 -0.15 -12.51
CA GLU A 191 -19.69 -1.61 -12.64
C GLU A 191 -18.32 -2.27 -12.81
N ARG A 192 -17.42 -1.66 -13.59
CA ARG A 192 -16.05 -2.16 -13.75
C ARG A 192 -15.27 -2.10 -12.46
N TYR A 193 -15.39 -1.01 -11.70
CA TYR A 193 -14.67 -0.86 -10.44
C TYR A 193 -15.22 -1.84 -9.40
N LYS A 194 -16.54 -2.03 -9.33
CA LYS A 194 -17.16 -3.06 -8.48
C LYS A 194 -16.69 -4.46 -8.86
N ALA A 195 -16.70 -4.80 -10.15
CA ALA A 195 -16.24 -6.11 -10.61
C ALA A 195 -14.77 -6.36 -10.21
N ALA A 196 -13.90 -5.36 -10.35
CA ALA A 196 -12.51 -5.46 -9.92
C ALA A 196 -12.37 -5.58 -8.39
N PHE A 197 -13.10 -4.78 -7.61
CA PHE A 197 -13.12 -4.84 -6.15
C PHE A 197 -13.56 -6.22 -5.65
N LEU A 198 -14.70 -6.72 -6.16
CA LEU A 198 -15.26 -8.01 -5.77
C LEU A 198 -14.39 -9.17 -6.24
N GLY A 199 -13.89 -9.12 -7.47
CA GLY A 199 -12.96 -10.13 -8.01
C GLY A 199 -11.68 -10.24 -7.20
N TYR A 200 -11.09 -9.11 -6.80
CA TYR A 200 -9.97 -9.07 -5.88
C TYR A 200 -10.35 -9.65 -4.52
N THR A 201 -11.42 -9.14 -3.88
CA THR A 201 -11.83 -9.53 -2.51
C THR A 201 -12.15 -11.03 -2.43
N SER A 202 -12.81 -11.59 -3.45
CA SER A 202 -13.06 -13.04 -3.54
C SER A 202 -11.77 -13.85 -3.66
N SER A 203 -10.76 -13.32 -4.35
CA SER A 203 -9.47 -13.99 -4.56
C SER A 203 -8.57 -13.90 -3.34
N SER A 204 -8.40 -12.69 -2.79
CA SER A 204 -7.49 -12.40 -1.68
C SER A 204 -8.06 -12.80 -0.32
N GLN A 205 -9.39 -12.86 -0.20
CA GLN A 205 -10.12 -12.89 1.07
C GLN A 205 -9.75 -11.70 1.99
N ARG A 206 -9.47 -10.54 1.39
CA ARG A 206 -9.12 -9.29 2.08
C ARG A 206 -10.01 -8.15 1.59
N LEU A 207 -10.26 -7.18 2.48
CA LEU A 207 -11.04 -5.97 2.23
C LEU A 207 -10.19 -4.70 2.31
N ASP A 208 -8.86 -4.82 2.25
CA ASP A 208 -7.88 -3.74 2.32
C ASP A 208 -8.09 -2.63 1.28
N LEU A 209 -8.71 -2.93 0.13
CA LEU A 209 -9.11 -1.89 -0.83
C LEU A 209 -10.14 -0.90 -0.26
N LEU A 210 -10.87 -1.23 0.81
CA LEU A 210 -11.73 -0.27 1.52
C LEU A 210 -10.93 0.91 2.07
N ASP A 211 -9.65 0.72 2.35
CA ASP A 211 -8.77 1.79 2.82
C ASP A 211 -8.50 2.84 1.74
N GLN A 212 -8.82 2.55 0.48
CA GLN A 212 -8.78 3.52 -0.62
C GLN A 212 -10.09 4.31 -0.82
N CYS A 213 -11.08 4.12 0.05
CA CYS A 213 -12.35 4.85 0.03
C CYS A 213 -12.27 6.13 0.89
N THR A 214 -11.50 7.12 0.44
CA THR A 214 -11.15 8.32 1.22
C THR A 214 -11.92 9.58 0.87
N SER A 215 -12.59 9.59 -0.29
CA SER A 215 -13.27 10.76 -0.85
C SER A 215 -14.78 10.55 -0.95
N GLU A 216 -15.53 11.65 -0.99
CA GLU A 216 -16.96 11.56 -1.25
C GLU A 216 -17.23 10.91 -2.62
N PRO A 217 -18.16 9.95 -2.70
CA PRO A 217 -18.50 9.28 -3.96
C PRO A 217 -18.90 10.28 -5.05
N GLN A 218 -18.33 10.16 -6.24
CA GLN A 218 -18.75 10.96 -7.39
C GLN A 218 -20.03 10.38 -8.02
N GLY A 219 -21.18 10.77 -7.46
CA GLY A 219 -22.49 10.46 -8.03
C GLY A 219 -23.40 9.65 -7.11
N GLN A 220 -24.70 9.69 -7.40
CA GLN A 220 -25.75 9.13 -6.54
C GLN A 220 -25.72 7.59 -6.48
N ASP A 221 -25.19 6.93 -7.52
CA ASP A 221 -25.12 5.46 -7.63
C ASP A 221 -23.77 4.88 -7.21
N TRP A 222 -22.84 5.70 -6.69
CA TRP A 222 -21.51 5.26 -6.30
C TRP A 222 -21.49 4.81 -4.84
N PRO A 223 -21.26 3.51 -4.54
CA PRO A 223 -21.29 3.03 -3.18
C PRO A 223 -20.15 3.61 -2.34
N SER A 224 -20.40 3.91 -1.07
CA SER A 224 -19.37 4.51 -0.20
C SER A 224 -18.18 3.58 0.09
N TRP A 225 -18.34 2.27 -0.11
CA TRP A 225 -17.31 1.26 0.05
C TRP A 225 -16.48 1.01 -1.23
N LEU A 226 -16.76 1.71 -2.33
CA LEU A 226 -16.05 1.52 -3.60
C LEU A 226 -15.04 2.65 -3.85
N PRO A 227 -13.73 2.36 -3.99
CA PRO A 227 -12.73 3.38 -4.32
C PRO A 227 -12.93 3.94 -5.74
N ASP A 228 -12.71 5.25 -5.93
CA ASP A 228 -12.57 5.84 -7.26
C ASP A 228 -11.09 5.97 -7.65
N TRP A 229 -10.54 4.90 -8.22
CA TRP A 229 -9.15 4.86 -8.72
C TRP A 229 -8.82 5.85 -9.85
N SER A 230 -9.80 6.62 -10.34
CA SER A 230 -9.51 7.72 -11.28
C SER A 230 -8.97 8.97 -10.61
N ILE A 231 -9.19 9.11 -9.29
CA ILE A 231 -8.77 10.25 -8.50
C ILE A 231 -7.41 9.93 -7.88
N GLN A 232 -6.47 10.87 -7.99
CA GLN A 232 -5.21 10.78 -7.27
C GLN A 232 -5.50 11.08 -5.79
N ASP A 233 -5.34 10.08 -4.94
CA ASP A 233 -5.53 10.24 -3.51
C ASP A 233 -4.23 10.73 -2.86
N ALA A 234 -4.26 11.93 -2.28
CA ALA A 234 -3.15 12.50 -1.53
C ALA A 234 -3.16 12.09 -0.04
N GLY A 235 -4.26 11.49 0.45
CA GLY A 235 -4.43 11.10 1.86
C GLY A 235 -3.92 9.69 2.21
N LEU A 236 -3.43 8.96 1.21
CA LEU A 236 -2.90 7.59 1.31
C LEU A 236 -1.40 7.51 1.04
N ASP A 237 -0.65 8.61 1.22
CA ASP A 237 0.81 8.56 1.45
C ASP A 237 1.15 7.93 2.83
N PHE A 238 0.32 6.98 3.25
CA PHE A 238 0.65 5.86 4.11
C PHE A 238 1.57 4.91 3.34
N ASP A 239 2.71 5.41 2.86
CA ASP A 239 3.57 4.68 1.94
C ASP A 239 3.97 3.27 2.44
N TYR A 240 3.77 2.94 3.72
CA TYR A 240 4.21 1.68 4.34
C TYR A 240 3.35 1.16 5.49
N VAL A 241 2.03 1.27 5.41
CA VAL A 241 1.19 0.83 6.54
C VAL A 241 1.09 -0.68 6.62
N GLY A 242 1.93 -1.26 7.47
CA GLY A 242 1.87 -2.66 7.89
C GLY A 242 1.10 -2.87 9.17
N PHE A 243 0.09 -2.03 9.37
CA PHE A 243 -0.90 -2.31 10.39
C PHE A 243 -1.79 -3.44 9.90
N CYS A 244 -2.30 -4.23 10.83
CA CYS A 244 -3.28 -5.27 10.58
C CYS A 244 -4.26 -5.20 11.74
N SER A 245 -5.14 -4.20 11.74
CA SER A 245 -6.08 -3.98 12.85
C SER A 245 -7.00 -5.18 13.09
N SER A 246 -7.27 -5.95 12.03
CA SER A 246 -8.01 -7.21 12.09
C SER A 246 -7.11 -8.46 12.12
N GLY A 247 -5.80 -8.29 12.31
CA GLY A 247 -4.80 -9.36 12.22
C GLY A 247 -4.86 -10.13 10.89
N ASP A 248 -4.56 -11.43 10.98
CA ASP A 248 -4.64 -12.38 9.87
C ASP A 248 -6.06 -12.96 9.66
N SER A 249 -7.10 -12.22 10.06
CA SER A 249 -8.48 -12.62 9.78
C SER A 249 -8.78 -12.51 8.28
N ALA A 250 -9.55 -13.45 7.73
CA ALA A 250 -10.13 -13.29 6.40
C ALA A 250 -11.33 -12.36 6.46
N ALA A 251 -11.55 -11.65 5.34
CA ALA A 251 -12.77 -10.93 5.11
C ALA A 251 -13.98 -11.87 5.12
N HIS A 252 -14.97 -11.53 5.93
CA HIS A 252 -16.29 -12.14 5.90
C HIS A 252 -17.29 -11.11 5.38
N TRP A 253 -17.81 -11.35 4.18
CA TRP A 253 -18.62 -10.37 3.48
C TRP A 253 -19.65 -11.01 2.54
N LYS A 254 -20.67 -10.22 2.20
CA LYS A 254 -21.66 -10.54 1.18
C LYS A 254 -22.10 -9.26 0.50
N CYS A 255 -22.06 -9.23 -0.83
CA CYS A 255 -22.65 -8.13 -1.59
C CYS A 255 -24.13 -8.44 -1.90
N GLU A 256 -25.03 -7.52 -1.53
CA GLU A 256 -26.46 -7.57 -1.81
C GLU A 256 -26.83 -6.44 -2.77
N ASP A 257 -27.70 -6.76 -3.74
CA ASP A 257 -28.27 -5.82 -4.72
C ASP A 257 -27.26 -4.86 -5.38
N GLN A 258 -26.02 -5.33 -5.58
CA GLN A 258 -24.88 -4.64 -6.24
C GLN A 258 -24.37 -3.35 -5.58
N ASN A 259 -25.01 -2.85 -4.52
CA ASN A 259 -24.67 -1.58 -3.88
C ASN A 259 -24.48 -1.68 -2.36
N ILE A 260 -24.91 -2.77 -1.74
CA ILE A 260 -24.75 -2.98 -0.30
C ILE A 260 -23.68 -4.04 -0.07
N LEU A 261 -22.64 -3.68 0.67
CA LEU A 261 -21.60 -4.61 1.10
C LEU A 261 -21.79 -4.89 2.60
N ASN A 262 -22.34 -6.06 2.90
CA ASN A 262 -22.41 -6.56 4.27
C ASN A 262 -21.03 -7.10 4.66
N VAL A 263 -20.45 -6.61 5.75
CA VAL A 263 -19.15 -7.03 6.26
C VAL A 263 -19.25 -7.41 7.74
N THR A 264 -18.48 -8.41 8.16
CA THR A 264 -18.32 -8.73 9.59
C THR A 264 -17.27 -7.83 10.22
N SER A 265 -17.61 -7.23 11.36
CA SER A 265 -16.73 -6.35 12.13
C SER A 265 -16.82 -6.69 13.61
N ALA A 266 -15.75 -6.47 14.36
CA ALA A 266 -15.89 -6.36 15.81
C ALA A 266 -16.70 -5.11 16.18
N GLU A 267 -17.29 -5.12 17.38
CA GLU A 267 -17.95 -3.96 17.98
C GLU A 267 -17.00 -2.76 17.94
N GLY A 268 -17.55 -1.61 17.54
CA GLY A 268 -16.77 -0.42 17.25
C GLY A 268 -16.68 0.56 18.42
N LEU A 269 -15.92 1.63 18.23
CA LEU A 269 -15.85 2.76 19.15
C LEU A 269 -16.72 3.91 18.67
N THR A 270 -17.32 4.66 19.58
CA THR A 270 -18.03 5.90 19.26
C THR A 270 -17.11 7.10 19.39
N VAL A 271 -17.10 7.96 18.37
CA VAL A 271 -16.42 9.27 18.38
C VAL A 271 -17.20 10.23 19.27
N VAL A 272 -16.59 10.72 20.34
CA VAL A 272 -17.25 11.65 21.30
C VAL A 272 -16.84 13.10 21.12
N GLN A 273 -15.65 13.35 20.54
CA GLN A 273 -15.17 14.70 20.28
C GLN A 273 -14.30 14.72 19.02
N VAL A 274 -14.36 15.81 18.26
CA VAL A 274 -13.55 16.03 17.05
C VAL A 274 -12.86 17.39 17.11
N SER A 275 -11.57 17.46 16.75
CA SER A 275 -10.83 18.72 16.66
C SER A 275 -11.46 19.67 15.65
N ARG A 276 -11.42 20.97 15.94
CA ARG A 276 -12.06 21.98 15.08
C ARG A 276 -11.30 22.22 13.77
N TRP A 277 -9.97 22.13 13.81
CA TRP A 277 -9.10 22.28 12.66
C TRP A 277 -8.73 20.93 12.04
N LYS A 278 -8.37 20.97 10.76
CA LYS A 278 -7.69 19.89 10.05
C LYS A 278 -6.18 20.11 10.18
N LEU A 279 -5.41 19.03 10.16
CA LEU A 279 -3.95 19.09 10.20
C LEU A 279 -3.37 19.60 8.89
N ASP A 280 -2.36 20.46 9.00
CA ASP A 280 -1.58 21.01 7.89
C ASP A 280 -0.18 20.38 7.89
N PRO A 281 0.24 19.72 6.79
CA PRO A 281 1.57 19.11 6.68
C PRO A 281 2.74 20.10 6.88
N GLU A 282 2.53 21.40 6.62
CA GLU A 282 3.51 22.47 6.81
C GLU A 282 3.41 23.14 8.20
N GLY A 283 2.47 22.71 9.03
CA GLY A 283 2.22 23.26 10.36
C GLY A 283 3.21 22.80 11.44
N ASP A 284 3.21 23.48 12.59
CA ASP A 284 3.93 23.03 13.79
C ASP A 284 3.15 21.90 14.46
N PHE A 285 3.78 20.73 14.58
CA PHE A 285 3.20 19.53 15.19
C PHE A 285 3.44 19.44 16.70
N SER A 286 4.14 20.40 17.30
CA SER A 286 4.42 20.41 18.74
C SER A 286 3.15 20.43 19.59
N GLU A 287 2.12 21.16 19.16
CA GLU A 287 0.80 21.17 19.82
C GLU A 287 0.07 19.83 19.70
N LEU A 288 0.11 19.17 18.54
CA LEU A 288 -0.45 17.83 18.31
C LEU A 288 0.14 16.79 19.27
N VAL A 289 1.47 16.82 19.40
CA VAL A 289 2.21 15.93 20.30
C VAL A 289 1.82 16.19 21.76
N SER A 290 1.68 17.46 22.12
CA SER A 290 1.27 17.87 23.47
C SER A 290 -0.19 17.48 23.78
N GLU A 291 -1.08 17.47 22.78
CA GLU A 291 -2.51 17.17 22.94
C GLU A 291 -2.80 15.66 22.94
N ILE A 292 -2.12 14.88 22.09
CA ILE A 292 -2.26 13.41 22.03
C ILE A 292 -1.42 12.74 23.15
N GLY A 293 -0.45 13.45 23.73
CA GLY A 293 0.25 13.01 24.94
C GLY A 293 1.18 11.80 24.77
N SER A 294 1.59 11.45 23.55
CA SER A 294 2.42 10.27 23.35
C SER A 294 3.84 10.60 22.88
N GLN A 295 4.83 10.11 23.64
CA GLN A 295 6.17 9.85 23.12
C GLN A 295 6.13 8.83 21.95
N ASN A 296 5.03 8.06 21.81
CA ASN A 296 4.90 6.95 20.86
C ASN A 296 4.40 7.33 19.44
N LEU A 297 3.74 8.48 19.23
CA LEU A 297 3.53 9.01 17.86
C LEU A 297 4.82 9.58 17.26
N LEU A 298 5.77 9.98 18.14
CA LEU A 298 7.04 10.58 17.78
C LEU A 298 8.22 9.62 17.79
N ASP A 299 8.15 8.50 18.52
CA ASP A 299 9.14 7.43 18.47
C ASP A 299 9.03 6.70 17.12
N GLU A 300 9.67 7.35 16.15
CA GLU A 300 10.21 6.85 14.90
C GLU A 300 9.21 6.28 13.87
N THR A 301 9.09 6.98 12.73
CA THR A 301 8.82 6.44 11.37
C THR A 301 7.39 6.08 10.91
N LEU A 302 6.33 6.19 11.72
CA LEU A 302 5.03 5.59 11.32
C LEU A 302 4.09 6.45 10.45
N LEU A 303 4.22 7.78 10.46
CA LEU A 303 3.34 8.68 9.71
C LEU A 303 4.18 9.74 8.98
N ASP A 304 4.22 9.66 7.64
CA ASP A 304 4.78 10.74 6.83
C ASP A 304 3.95 12.02 7.05
N LYS A 305 4.57 13.20 7.04
CA LYS A 305 3.86 14.48 7.22
C LYS A 305 2.74 14.65 6.19
N SER A 306 2.95 14.14 4.97
CA SER A 306 1.95 14.07 3.91
C SER A 306 0.69 13.30 4.35
N SER A 307 0.86 12.17 5.06
CA SER A 307 -0.24 11.31 5.54
C SER A 307 -1.13 11.97 6.60
N LEU A 308 -0.63 13.02 7.26
CA LEU A 308 -1.37 13.82 8.23
C LEU A 308 -2.29 14.85 7.56
N ALA A 309 -2.02 15.21 6.31
CA ALA A 309 -2.68 16.32 5.64
C ALA A 309 -4.20 16.12 5.56
N GLY A 310 -4.95 17.11 6.04
CA GLY A 310 -6.42 17.11 5.97
C GLY A 310 -7.12 16.20 6.98
N ARG A 311 -6.38 15.47 7.83
CA ARG A 311 -6.94 14.66 8.94
C ARG A 311 -7.36 15.52 10.12
N ARG A 312 -8.15 14.93 11.04
CA ARG A 312 -8.57 15.54 12.31
C ARG A 312 -8.16 14.64 13.48
N ILE A 313 -8.00 15.26 14.64
CA ILE A 313 -7.87 14.53 15.91
C ILE A 313 -9.28 14.19 16.41
N ILE A 314 -9.44 13.00 16.95
CA ILE A 314 -10.69 12.56 17.58
C ILE A 314 -10.44 12.04 18.99
N HIS A 315 -11.49 12.12 19.82
CA HIS A 315 -11.57 11.38 21.07
C HIS A 315 -12.69 10.35 20.97
N THR A 316 -12.43 9.15 21.49
CA THR A 316 -13.42 8.07 21.56
C THR A 316 -13.96 7.89 22.97
N GLU A 317 -15.09 7.20 23.10
CA GLU A 317 -15.77 6.97 24.38
C GLU A 317 -14.94 6.17 25.40
N ASP A 318 -13.95 5.41 24.93
CA ASP A 318 -13.03 4.61 25.74
C ASP A 318 -11.68 5.32 25.99
N GLY A 319 -11.53 6.58 25.56
CA GLY A 319 -10.41 7.45 25.91
C GLY A 319 -9.24 7.48 24.93
N HIS A 320 -9.34 6.87 23.75
CA HIS A 320 -8.32 7.03 22.70
C HIS A 320 -8.34 8.47 22.15
N ILE A 321 -7.16 8.99 21.78
CA ILE A 321 -6.97 10.31 21.15
C ILE A 321 -6.17 10.12 19.85
N GLU A 322 -6.79 10.30 18.70
CA GLU A 322 -6.31 9.61 17.48
C GLU A 322 -6.57 10.37 16.17
N LEU A 323 -5.99 9.87 15.07
CA LEU A 323 -6.06 10.50 13.75
C LEU A 323 -7.14 9.88 12.85
N ALA A 324 -8.02 10.72 12.31
CA ALA A 324 -9.14 10.27 11.49
C ALA A 324 -9.36 11.14 10.24
N PRO A 325 -10.19 10.68 9.27
CA PRO A 325 -10.49 11.44 8.06
C PRO A 325 -11.08 12.82 8.36
N GLY A 326 -10.79 13.80 7.50
CA GLY A 326 -11.24 15.18 7.71
C GLY A 326 -12.76 15.41 7.75
N GLU A 327 -13.54 14.44 7.26
CA GLU A 327 -15.01 14.42 7.20
C GLU A 327 -15.68 13.78 8.44
N ILE A 328 -14.89 13.34 9.42
CA ILE A 328 -15.39 12.72 10.65
C ILE A 328 -16.22 13.70 11.50
N ARG A 329 -17.20 13.16 12.23
CA ARG A 329 -18.12 13.89 13.11
C ARG A 329 -18.29 13.16 14.43
N GLU A 330 -18.65 13.92 15.47
CA GLU A 330 -19.12 13.36 16.73
C GLU A 330 -20.34 12.45 16.48
N GLY A 331 -20.37 11.29 17.13
CA GLY A 331 -21.37 10.24 16.93
C GLY A 331 -21.10 9.28 15.76
N ASP A 332 -20.03 9.49 14.97
CA ASP A 332 -19.57 8.47 14.04
C ASP A 332 -19.04 7.25 14.79
N SER A 333 -19.13 6.08 14.15
CA SER A 333 -18.64 4.81 14.69
C SER A 333 -17.34 4.38 14.01
N ILE A 334 -16.46 3.73 14.75
CA ILE A 334 -15.19 3.20 14.25
C ILE A 334 -15.25 1.68 14.32
N CYS A 335 -15.13 1.00 13.20
CA CYS A 335 -15.35 -0.44 13.09
C CYS A 335 -14.07 -1.17 12.67
N MET A 336 -13.88 -2.36 13.26
CA MET A 336 -12.75 -3.25 12.98
C MET A 336 -13.22 -4.38 12.07
N ILE A 337 -13.30 -4.06 10.78
CA ILE A 337 -13.78 -4.98 9.75
C ILE A 337 -12.78 -6.12 9.58
N LEU A 338 -13.23 -7.37 9.68
CA LEU A 338 -12.39 -8.54 9.45
C LEU A 338 -11.82 -8.52 8.03
N GLY A 339 -10.54 -8.87 7.88
CA GLY A 339 -9.83 -8.81 6.62
C GLY A 339 -9.50 -7.40 6.11
N ASN A 340 -9.81 -6.33 6.85
CA ASN A 340 -9.35 -4.98 6.54
C ASN A 340 -8.05 -4.64 7.29
N THR A 341 -7.24 -3.75 6.73
CA THR A 341 -5.92 -3.39 7.28
C THR A 341 -6.05 -2.33 8.37
N LEU A 342 -6.96 -1.36 8.18
CA LEU A 342 -7.16 -0.24 9.11
C LEU A 342 -8.56 -0.22 9.74
N PRO A 343 -8.69 0.38 10.94
CA PRO A 343 -9.97 0.80 11.48
C PRO A 343 -10.76 1.65 10.48
N LYS A 344 -12.07 1.40 10.35
CA LYS A 344 -12.95 2.10 9.41
C LYS A 344 -13.92 3.01 10.14
N VAL A 345 -13.92 4.29 9.79
CA VAL A 345 -14.94 5.23 10.26
C VAL A 345 -16.19 5.05 9.39
N VAL A 346 -17.32 4.81 10.04
CA VAL A 346 -18.62 4.63 9.40
C VAL A 346 -19.68 5.51 10.05
N ARG A 347 -20.64 5.97 9.24
CA ARG A 347 -21.74 6.82 9.68
C ARG A 347 -23.08 6.20 9.31
N LYS A 348 -23.98 6.06 10.28
CA LYS A 348 -25.32 5.52 10.04
C LYS A 348 -26.10 6.41 9.06
N LYS A 349 -26.69 5.80 8.03
CA LYS A 349 -27.59 6.45 7.06
C LYS A 349 -29.05 6.27 7.52
N GLY A 350 -29.66 7.36 7.97
CA GLY A 350 -31.12 7.43 8.21
C GLY A 350 -31.70 6.28 9.05
N ALA A 351 -32.92 5.86 8.74
CA ALA A 351 -33.65 4.80 9.45
C ALA A 351 -33.28 3.38 8.99
N ASP A 352 -32.65 3.22 7.82
CA ASP A 352 -32.52 1.93 7.12
C ASP A 352 -31.37 1.03 7.63
N SER A 353 -30.79 1.36 8.79
CA SER A 353 -29.70 0.59 9.44
C SER A 353 -28.46 0.32 8.57
N THR A 354 -28.31 1.03 7.45
CA THR A 354 -27.11 1.00 6.61
C THR A 354 -26.10 2.06 7.07
N PHE A 355 -24.85 1.90 6.64
CA PHE A 355 -23.75 2.75 6.99
C PHE A 355 -23.05 3.28 5.76
N ARG A 356 -22.66 4.55 5.80
CA ARG A 356 -21.74 5.16 4.86
C ARG A 356 -20.32 4.98 5.38
N SER A 357 -19.40 4.48 4.55
CA SER A 357 -17.97 4.53 4.83
C SER A 357 -17.46 5.97 4.69
N ILE A 358 -16.78 6.48 5.73
CA ILE A 358 -16.21 7.84 5.78
C ILE A 358 -14.71 7.82 5.46
N GLY A 359 -14.00 6.75 5.84
CA GLY A 359 -12.58 6.55 5.54
C GLY A 359 -11.84 5.85 6.67
N SER A 360 -10.52 5.65 6.50
CA SER A 360 -9.69 4.96 7.49
C SER A 360 -9.10 5.89 8.53
N CYS A 361 -9.06 5.45 9.78
CA CYS A 361 -8.38 6.13 10.88
C CYS A 361 -7.22 5.28 11.42
N TYR A 362 -6.32 5.94 12.12
CA TYR A 362 -5.26 5.33 12.90
C TYR A 362 -5.69 5.39 14.36
N ILE A 363 -5.60 4.27 15.11
CA ILE A 363 -5.88 4.24 16.55
C ILE A 363 -4.77 3.47 17.24
N TYR A 364 -3.94 4.17 18.00
CA TYR A 364 -2.88 3.55 18.77
C TYR A 364 -3.45 2.44 19.67
N GLY A 365 -2.75 1.31 19.70
CA GLY A 365 -3.18 0.14 20.46
C GLY A 365 -4.33 -0.66 19.83
N LEU A 366 -4.82 -0.30 18.63
CA LEU A 366 -5.78 -1.11 17.84
C LEU A 366 -5.28 -1.42 16.41
N MET A 367 -3.99 -1.20 16.13
CA MET A 367 -3.43 -1.34 14.79
C MET A 367 -2.86 -2.72 14.47
N ASN A 368 -2.78 -3.62 15.44
CA ASN A 368 -2.11 -4.92 15.30
C ASN A 368 -2.98 -6.08 15.82
N GLY A 369 -4.32 -6.02 15.68
CA GLY A 369 -5.23 -7.11 16.05
C GLY A 369 -5.78 -7.04 17.47
N GLU A 370 -5.44 -6.00 18.24
CA GLU A 370 -5.87 -5.83 19.64
C GLU A 370 -7.38 -5.75 19.80
N ALA A 371 -8.11 -5.20 18.82
CA ALA A 371 -9.56 -5.19 18.84
C ALA A 371 -10.20 -6.60 18.84
N LEU A 372 -9.49 -7.59 18.31
CA LEU A 372 -9.94 -8.97 18.23
C LEU A 372 -9.37 -9.86 19.34
N LEU A 373 -8.13 -9.58 19.76
CA LEU A 373 -7.35 -10.46 20.63
C LEU A 373 -7.02 -9.85 22.00
N GLY A 374 -7.37 -8.59 22.23
CA GLY A 374 -6.96 -7.82 23.40
C GLY A 374 -5.53 -7.27 23.30
N PRO A 375 -5.07 -6.54 24.32
CA PRO A 375 -3.73 -5.95 24.34
C PRO A 375 -2.64 -7.02 24.28
N LEU A 376 -1.46 -6.65 23.76
CA LEU A 376 -0.29 -7.54 23.82
C LEU A 376 0.12 -7.78 25.29
N PRO A 377 0.47 -9.02 25.65
CA PRO A 377 0.98 -9.32 26.99
C PRO A 377 2.40 -8.77 27.14
N GLU A 378 2.73 -8.18 28.30
CA GLU A 378 4.13 -7.85 28.63
C GLU A 378 5.01 -9.11 28.60
N PRO A 379 6.25 -9.07 28.07
CA PRO A 379 7.00 -7.89 27.61
C PRO A 379 6.96 -7.69 26.07
N TRP A 380 5.88 -8.13 25.41
CA TRP A 380 5.76 -8.11 23.94
C TRP A 380 5.31 -6.76 23.41
N ILE A 381 5.97 -6.30 22.35
CA ILE A 381 5.60 -5.10 21.59
C ILE A 381 5.44 -5.43 20.11
N ALA A 382 4.56 -4.72 19.40
CA ALA A 382 4.49 -4.78 17.94
C ALA A 382 5.54 -3.84 17.32
N ARG A 383 6.21 -4.30 16.27
CA ARG A 383 7.09 -3.51 15.41
C ARG A 383 6.73 -3.77 13.96
N GLN A 384 6.94 -2.78 13.11
CA GLN A 384 6.74 -2.95 11.68
C GLN A 384 7.92 -3.72 11.09
N ALA A 385 7.63 -4.84 10.43
CA ALA A 385 8.61 -5.60 9.66
C ALA A 385 8.23 -5.53 8.17
N ARG A 386 9.22 -5.26 7.31
CA ARG A 386 9.05 -5.28 5.87
C ARG A 386 9.31 -6.69 5.34
N GLU A 387 8.32 -7.31 4.74
CA GLU A 387 8.43 -8.60 4.08
C GLU A 387 7.77 -8.53 2.70
N GLY A 388 8.55 -8.80 1.65
CA GLY A 388 8.05 -8.85 0.28
C GLY A 388 7.31 -7.58 -0.15
N GLY A 389 7.81 -6.40 0.26
CA GLY A 389 7.25 -5.07 -0.05
C GLY A 389 5.96 -4.68 0.69
N PHE A 390 5.48 -5.52 1.61
CA PHE A 390 4.53 -5.09 2.65
C PHE A 390 5.23 -4.84 3.95
N CYS A 391 4.69 -3.91 4.72
CA CYS A 391 4.90 -3.93 6.15
C CYS A 391 3.86 -4.88 6.78
N ARG A 392 4.23 -5.61 7.81
CA ARG A 392 3.34 -6.38 8.68
C ARG A 392 3.76 -6.20 10.13
N PRO A 393 2.86 -6.37 11.11
CA PRO A 393 3.27 -6.37 12.50
C PRO A 393 4.11 -7.62 12.79
N ALA A 394 5.32 -7.42 13.29
CA ALA A 394 6.14 -8.43 13.91
C ALA A 394 6.14 -8.20 15.43
N PHE A 395 5.97 -9.27 16.20
CA PHE A 395 5.91 -9.18 17.66
C PHE A 395 7.28 -9.45 18.25
N PHE A 396 7.78 -8.52 19.06
CA PHE A 396 9.10 -8.56 19.65
C PHE A 396 9.01 -8.63 21.18
N ASN A 397 9.68 -9.62 21.76
CA ASN A 397 9.81 -9.76 23.20
C ASN A 397 10.97 -8.88 23.69
N THR A 398 10.66 -7.88 24.51
CA THR A 398 11.68 -6.90 24.93
C THR A 398 12.69 -7.44 25.93
N ASP A 399 12.35 -8.50 26.67
CA ASP A 399 13.26 -9.16 27.63
C ASP A 399 14.20 -10.14 26.93
N THR A 400 13.68 -11.06 26.12
CA THR A 400 14.47 -12.11 25.47
C THR A 400 15.15 -11.66 24.19
N LYS A 401 14.72 -10.52 23.62
CA LYS A 401 15.09 -10.03 22.29
C LYS A 401 14.68 -10.97 21.16
N GLU A 402 13.75 -11.89 21.42
CA GLU A 402 13.18 -12.77 20.41
C GLU A 402 12.12 -12.02 19.61
N VAL A 403 12.08 -12.30 18.31
CA VAL A 403 10.93 -11.98 17.46
C VAL A 403 10.10 -13.26 17.43
N ALA A 404 8.79 -13.16 17.69
CA ALA A 404 7.89 -14.28 17.45
C ALA A 404 8.09 -14.76 16.00
N GLY A 405 7.81 -16.03 15.69
CA GLY A 405 7.77 -16.44 14.28
C GLY A 405 6.97 -15.39 13.52
N LEU A 406 7.44 -14.92 12.36
CA LEU A 406 6.88 -13.75 11.64
C LEU A 406 5.37 -13.83 11.37
N GLU A 407 4.77 -14.99 11.61
CA GLU A 407 3.37 -15.33 11.39
C GLU A 407 2.64 -15.78 12.68
N GLU A 408 3.27 -15.65 13.85
CA GLU A 408 2.71 -16.09 15.12
C GLU A 408 2.53 -14.92 16.08
N ASP A 409 1.26 -14.54 16.25
CA ASP A 409 0.85 -13.60 17.28
C ASP A 409 1.00 -14.23 18.69
N PRO A 410 1.71 -13.60 19.64
CA PRO A 410 1.92 -14.16 20.97
C PRO A 410 0.61 -14.38 21.74
N ARG A 411 -0.47 -13.65 21.43
CA ARG A 411 -1.79 -13.85 22.03
C ARG A 411 -2.44 -15.15 21.56
N LEU A 412 -2.06 -15.64 20.39
CA LEU A 412 -2.54 -16.91 19.85
C LEU A 412 -1.70 -18.11 20.29
N GLY A 413 -0.50 -17.89 20.86
CA GLY A 413 0.37 -18.98 21.32
C GLY A 413 -0.25 -19.89 22.40
N GLN A 414 -1.20 -19.37 23.18
CA GLN A 414 -1.95 -20.14 24.17
C GLN A 414 -3.24 -20.76 23.63
N VAL A 415 -3.65 -20.39 22.42
CA VAL A 415 -4.85 -20.91 21.76
C VAL A 415 -4.43 -22.10 20.90
N PRO A 416 -4.84 -23.33 21.26
CA PRO A 416 -4.47 -24.50 20.47
C PRO A 416 -5.01 -24.37 19.04
N MET A 417 -4.15 -24.69 18.07
CA MET A 417 -4.58 -24.80 16.68
C MET A 417 -5.56 -25.97 16.56
N PRO A 418 -6.75 -25.79 15.95
CA PRO A 418 -7.69 -26.90 15.79
C PRO A 418 -7.09 -28.00 14.90
N ASP A 419 -7.23 -29.26 15.35
CA ASP A 419 -6.60 -30.43 14.72
C ASP A 419 -7.04 -30.64 13.26
N GLU A 420 -8.24 -30.17 12.91
CA GLU A 420 -8.81 -30.28 11.58
C GLU A 420 -8.15 -29.37 10.54
N TRP A 421 -7.31 -28.41 10.94
CA TRP A 421 -6.60 -27.52 10.03
C TRP A 421 -5.11 -27.85 9.92
N GLU A 422 -4.57 -27.69 8.73
CA GLU A 422 -3.14 -27.78 8.47
C GLU A 422 -2.64 -26.60 7.67
N ARG A 423 -1.46 -26.12 8.04
CA ARG A 423 -0.78 -25.05 7.33
C ARG A 423 -0.25 -25.58 5.99
N ILE A 424 -0.54 -24.86 4.90
CA ILE A 424 -0.05 -25.21 3.56
C ILE A 424 0.84 -24.10 2.99
N LYS A 425 1.63 -24.40 1.96
CA LYS A 425 2.50 -23.39 1.34
C LYS A 425 1.66 -22.22 0.80
N ASN A 426 2.11 -20.99 1.07
CA ASN A 426 1.54 -19.81 0.45
C ASN A 426 2.31 -19.45 -0.82
N ASP A 427 1.67 -19.64 -1.98
CA ASP A 427 2.24 -19.30 -3.28
C ASP A 427 1.93 -17.85 -3.72
N ASP A 428 1.26 -17.08 -2.85
CA ASP A 428 0.89 -15.69 -3.08
C ASP A 428 1.50 -14.82 -1.96
N PRO A 429 2.59 -14.10 -2.21
CA PRO A 429 3.31 -13.35 -1.17
C PRO A 429 2.48 -12.21 -0.57
N PHE A 430 1.37 -11.86 -1.23
CA PHE A 430 0.48 -10.77 -0.83
C PHE A 430 -0.67 -11.25 0.06
N CYS A 431 -0.96 -12.55 0.08
CA CYS A 431 -2.00 -13.12 0.93
C CYS A 431 -1.48 -13.45 2.34
N VAL A 432 -2.41 -13.53 3.29
CA VAL A 432 -2.13 -14.16 4.59
C VAL A 432 -1.93 -15.67 4.44
N GLN A 433 -1.34 -16.29 5.46
CA GLN A 433 -1.04 -17.72 5.47
C GLN A 433 -2.29 -18.57 5.13
N LYS A 434 -2.10 -19.56 4.24
CA LYS A 434 -3.15 -20.50 3.80
C LYS A 434 -3.28 -21.69 4.74
N TRP A 435 -4.51 -22.11 5.00
CA TRP A 435 -4.83 -23.27 5.82
C TRP A 435 -5.78 -24.19 5.06
N LYS A 436 -5.56 -25.49 5.17
CA LYS A 436 -6.39 -26.52 4.55
C LYS A 436 -7.08 -27.36 5.61
N HIS A 437 -8.38 -27.54 5.45
CA HIS A 437 -9.15 -28.44 6.28
C HIS A 437 -8.83 -29.89 5.88
N ARG A 438 -8.42 -30.72 6.84
CA ARG A 438 -7.91 -32.09 6.60
C ARG A 438 -8.95 -33.02 5.98
N SER A 439 -10.20 -32.97 6.43
CA SER A 439 -11.25 -33.86 5.92
C SER A 439 -11.98 -33.34 4.67
N THR A 440 -12.36 -32.06 4.62
CA THR A 440 -13.11 -31.48 3.49
C THR A 440 -12.22 -31.07 2.33
N GLY A 441 -10.93 -30.80 2.60
CA GLY A 441 -10.00 -30.24 1.63
C GLY A 441 -10.20 -28.74 1.36
N GLU A 442 -11.12 -28.08 2.08
CA GLU A 442 -11.36 -26.64 1.98
C GLU A 442 -10.09 -25.85 2.30
N ILE A 443 -9.85 -24.75 1.57
CA ILE A 443 -8.70 -23.87 1.79
C ILE A 443 -9.19 -22.48 2.17
N ILE A 444 -8.68 -21.96 3.27
CA ILE A 444 -8.91 -20.59 3.73
C ILE A 444 -7.60 -19.79 3.75
N LYS A 445 -7.69 -18.48 3.58
CA LYS A 445 -6.62 -17.51 3.77
C LYS A 445 -6.90 -16.75 5.07
N SER A 446 -6.88 -17.47 6.17
CA SER A 446 -7.00 -16.93 7.53
C SER A 446 -6.47 -17.92 8.52
N ASP A 447 -5.88 -17.44 9.60
CA ASP A 447 -5.65 -18.29 10.78
C ASP A 447 -7.00 -18.85 11.25
N PRO A 448 -7.18 -20.18 11.37
CA PRO A 448 -8.42 -20.79 11.83
C PRO A 448 -8.89 -20.27 13.18
N ARG A 449 -7.97 -19.85 14.04
CA ARG A 449 -8.27 -19.26 15.34
C ARG A 449 -8.94 -17.89 15.17
N LEU A 450 -8.74 -17.18 14.06
CA LEU A 450 -9.34 -15.88 13.76
C LEU A 450 -10.65 -15.98 12.97
N LEU A 451 -11.19 -17.18 12.77
CA LEU A 451 -12.54 -17.35 12.20
C LEU A 451 -13.60 -16.72 13.12
N PRO A 452 -14.71 -16.18 12.57
CA PRO A 452 -15.73 -15.51 13.36
C PRO A 452 -16.25 -16.33 14.54
N GLN A 453 -16.51 -17.63 14.33
CA GLN A 453 -16.97 -18.51 15.40
C GLN A 453 -15.92 -18.62 16.53
N ALA A 454 -14.66 -18.88 16.17
CA ALA A 454 -13.57 -19.00 17.13
C ALA A 454 -13.32 -17.69 17.90
N LEU A 455 -13.47 -16.53 17.25
CA LEU A 455 -13.43 -15.22 17.88
C LEU A 455 -14.58 -15.03 18.88
N MET A 456 -15.81 -15.36 18.49
CA MET A 456 -16.99 -15.26 19.36
C MET A 456 -16.92 -16.17 20.58
N GLU A 457 -16.41 -17.40 20.43
CA GLU A 457 -16.19 -18.34 21.54
C GLU A 457 -15.18 -17.80 22.56
N ARG A 458 -14.25 -16.94 22.13
CA ARG A 458 -13.31 -16.22 22.99
C ARG A 458 -13.83 -14.88 23.50
N GLY A 459 -15.11 -14.58 23.26
CA GLY A 459 -15.78 -13.38 23.77
C GLY A 459 -15.70 -12.15 22.87
N ALA A 460 -15.15 -12.26 21.65
CA ALA A 460 -15.19 -11.16 20.70
C ALA A 460 -16.64 -10.91 20.26
N LYS A 461 -17.08 -9.66 20.39
CA LYS A 461 -18.42 -9.25 19.95
C LYS A 461 -18.37 -8.87 18.49
N LEU A 462 -18.87 -9.74 17.62
CA LEU A 462 -18.94 -9.50 16.19
C LEU A 462 -20.34 -9.05 15.77
N GLN A 463 -20.39 -8.16 14.78
CA GLN A 463 -21.61 -7.65 14.17
C GLN A 463 -21.48 -7.61 12.65
N THR A 464 -22.62 -7.59 11.95
CA THR A 464 -22.66 -7.32 10.51
C THR A 464 -22.98 -5.86 10.26
N ILE A 465 -22.18 -5.21 9.42
CA ILE A 465 -22.35 -3.82 9.02
C ILE A 465 -22.67 -3.79 7.54
N ALA A 466 -23.79 -3.15 7.17
CA ALA A 466 -24.21 -2.97 5.79
C ALA A 466 -23.67 -1.64 5.24
N LEU A 467 -22.58 -1.67 4.48
CA LEU A 467 -22.00 -0.49 3.84
C LEU A 467 -22.76 -0.16 2.55
N ALA A 468 -23.19 1.09 2.38
CA ALA A 468 -23.97 1.57 1.23
C ALA A 468 -23.43 2.87 0.64
#